data_AF-A0A935TDJ3-F1
#
_entry.id   AF-A0A935TDJ3-F1
#
_cell.length_a   1.000
_cell.length_b   1.000
_cell.length_c   1.000
_cell.angle_alpha   90.00
_cell.angle_beta   90.00
_cell.angle_gamma   90.00
#
_symmetry.space_group_name_H-M   'P 1'
#
loop_
_entity.id
_entity.type
_entity.pdbx_description
1 polymer ?
#
loop_
_entity_poly.entity_id
_entity_poly.type
_entity_poly.pdbx_seq_one_letter_code
_entity_poly.pdbx_strand_id
1 'polypeptide(L)' 'MGTRVIGLQFHLETTPESARALVAHCRDDLRPATYVQSEHVILSVPEGHYRAANGLMSDVLAYLADAEG' A
#
# COMPACT_ATOMS: atom_id res chain seq x y z
N MET A 1 -27.75 -1.97 -4.27
CA MET A 1 -26.45 -1.93 -4.98
C MET A 1 -25.71 -0.71 -4.46
N GLY A 2 -24.49 -0.87 -3.93
CA GLY A 2 -23.73 0.24 -3.35
C GLY A 2 -23.24 1.17 -4.44
N THR A 3 -23.62 2.45 -4.38
CA THR A 3 -23.28 3.46 -5.39
C THR A 3 -21.85 4.00 -5.24
N ARG A 4 -21.15 3.64 -4.16
CA ARG A 4 -19.81 4.17 -3.80
C ARG A 4 -18.96 3.07 -3.21
N VAL A 5 -18.45 2.22 -4.09
CA VAL A 5 -17.59 1.10 -3.72
C VAL A 5 -16.38 1.13 -4.64
N ILE A 6 -15.19 1.19 -4.05
CA ILE A 6 -13.91 1.07 -4.75
C ILE A 6 -13.20 -0.15 -4.18
N GLY A 7 -12.75 -1.05 -5.06
CA GLY A 7 -11.89 -2.18 -4.70
C GLY A 7 -10.47 -1.92 -5.17
N LEU A 8 -9.48 -2.06 -4.28
CA LEU A 8 -8.07 -1.90 -4.59
C LEU A 8 -7.34 -3.21 -4.31
N GLN A 9 -6.64 -3.73 -5.31
CA GLN A 9 -5.79 -4.91 -5.15
C GLN A 9 -4.38 -4.54 -4.65
N PHE A 10 -3.95 -3.29 -4.88
CA PHE A 10 -2.70 -2.74 -4.40
C PHE A 10 -2.90 -1.95 -3.10
N HIS A 11 -1.82 -1.73 -2.36
CA HIS A 11 -1.84 -1.19 -1.01
C HIS A 11 -1.35 0.25 -0.95
N LEU A 12 -2.27 1.22 -1.03
CA LEU A 12 -1.95 2.64 -0.84
C LEU A 12 -1.70 3.01 0.63
N GLU A 13 -2.15 2.17 1.55
CA GLU A 13 -2.09 2.33 2.99
C GLU A 13 -0.75 1.91 3.61
N THR A 14 0.15 1.34 2.81
CA THR A 14 1.44 0.85 3.30
C THR A 14 2.26 1.98 3.92
N THR A 15 2.76 1.76 5.13
CA THR A 15 3.76 2.58 5.83
C THR A 15 5.11 1.86 5.90
N PRO A 16 6.24 2.57 6.16
CA PRO A 16 7.53 1.93 6.38
C PRO A 16 7.49 0.84 7.46
N GLU A 17 6.73 1.05 8.53
CA GLU A 17 6.57 0.10 9.64
C GLU A 17 5.82 -1.16 9.17
N SER A 18 4.73 -0.99 8.41
CA SER A 18 3.97 -2.13 7.88
C SER A 18 4.76 -2.90 6.82
N ALA A 19 5.57 -2.23 5.99
CA ALA A 19 6.45 -2.88 5.01
C ALA A 19 7.52 -3.73 5.71
N ARG A 20 8.13 -3.21 6.79
CA ARG A 20 9.06 -3.98 7.64
C ARG A 20 8.38 -5.20 8.26
N ALA A 21 7.16 -5.02 8.79
CA ALA A 21 6.39 -6.12 9.37
C ALA A 21 6.05 -7.19 8.33
N LEU A 22 5.63 -6.79 7.12
CA LEU A 22 5.34 -7.71 6.02
C LEU A 22 6.58 -8.54 5.65
N VAL A 23 7.73 -7.90 5.46
CA VAL A 23 8.99 -8.60 5.18
C VAL A 23 9.36 -9.55 6.33
N ALA A 24 9.21 -9.12 7.58
CA ALA A 24 9.55 -9.94 8.74
C ALA A 24 8.67 -11.20 8.87
N HIS A 25 7.38 -11.10 8.56
CA HIS A 25 6.43 -12.20 8.69
C HIS A 25 6.30 -13.08 7.44
N CYS A 26 6.66 -12.55 6.26
CA CYS A 26 6.51 -13.22 4.96
C CYS A 26 7.84 -13.39 4.22
N ARG A 27 8.98 -13.42 4.92
CA ARG A 27 10.31 -13.51 4.30
C ARG A 27 10.43 -14.71 3.34
N ASP A 28 9.86 -15.86 3.71
CA ASP A 28 9.92 -17.09 2.91
C ASP A 28 9.10 -17.04 1.61
N ASP A 29 8.20 -16.05 1.50
CA ASP A 29 7.37 -15.79 0.31
C ASP A 29 8.09 -14.90 -0.71
N LEU A 30 9.18 -14.21 -0.32
CA LEU A 30 9.98 -13.33 -1.19
C LEU A 30 10.96 -14.12 -2.09
N ARG A 31 10.46 -15.18 -2.73
CA ARG A 31 11.24 -16.01 -3.66
C ARG A 31 11.48 -15.28 -4.97
N PRO A 32 12.68 -15.34 -5.57
CA PRO A 32 12.98 -14.65 -6.82
C PRO A 32 12.00 -15.01 -7.94
N ALA A 33 11.33 -13.99 -8.48
CA ALA A 33 10.43 -14.09 -9.63
C ALA A 33 10.32 -12.70 -10.31
N THR A 34 9.75 -12.64 -11.51
CA THR A 34 9.72 -11.43 -12.36
C THR A 34 9.23 -10.17 -11.65
N TYR A 35 8.25 -10.30 -10.75
CA TYR A 35 7.64 -9.17 -10.03
C TYR A 35 7.78 -9.26 -8.50
N VAL A 36 8.64 -10.16 -8.01
CA VAL A 36 8.94 -10.26 -6.57
C VAL A 36 10.23 -9.49 -6.30
N GLN A 37 10.10 -8.40 -5.57
CA GLN A 37 11.24 -7.61 -5.10
C GLN A 37 11.94 -8.33 -3.95
N SER A 38 13.26 -8.16 -3.83
CA SER A 38 14.00 -8.66 -2.68
C SER A 38 13.69 -7.84 -1.42
N GLU A 39 13.90 -8.43 -0.24
CA GLU A 39 13.79 -7.75 1.06
C GLU A 39 14.57 -6.43 1.08
N HIS A 40 15.82 -6.43 0.60
CA HIS A 40 16.63 -5.21 0.54
C HIS A 40 15.97 -4.11 -0.29
N VAL A 41 15.39 -4.44 -1.44
CA VAL A 41 14.72 -3.47 -2.31
C VAL A 41 13.48 -2.90 -1.63
N ILE A 42 12.64 -3.75 -1.04
CA ILE A 42 11.42 -3.33 -0.33
C ILE A 42 11.76 -2.40 0.83
N LEU A 43 12.78 -2.74 1.63
CA LEU A 43 13.17 -1.97 2.80
C LEU A 43 13.97 -0.69 2.49
N SER A 44 14.45 -0.53 1.25
CA SER A 44 15.19 0.67 0.80
C SER A 44 14.30 1.72 0.15
N VAL A 45 12.98 1.51 0.08
CA VAL A 45 12.05 2.46 -0.51
C VAL A 45 12.06 3.78 0.27
N PRO A 46 12.22 4.95 -0.39
CA PRO A 46 12.21 6.24 0.28
C PRO A 46 10.86 6.53 0.94
N GLU A 47 10.88 7.15 2.13
CA GLU A 47 9.66 7.54 2.85
C GLU A 47 8.69 8.39 2.02
N GLY A 48 9.22 9.19 1.09
CA GLY A 48 8.42 10.01 0.19
C GLY A 48 7.44 9.21 -0.66
N HIS A 49 7.76 7.97 -1.03
CA HIS A 49 6.87 7.11 -1.81
C HIS A 49 5.67 6.66 -0.98
N TYR A 50 5.90 6.26 0.28
CA TYR A 50 4.82 5.92 1.21
C TYR A 50 3.92 7.13 1.48
N ARG A 51 4.51 8.32 1.72
CA ARG A 51 3.74 9.55 1.91
C ARG A 51 2.86 9.88 0.70
N ALA A 52 3.37 9.73 -0.51
CA ALA A 52 2.58 9.95 -1.72
C ALA A 52 1.42 8.97 -1.85
N ALA A 53 1.66 7.67 -1.62
CA ALA A 53 0.62 6.64 -1.64
C ALA A 53 -0.44 6.87 -0.55
N ASN A 54 -0.04 7.17 0.69
CA ASN A 54 -0.97 7.45 1.79
C ASN A 54 -1.75 8.75 1.57
N GLY A 55 -1.15 9.74 0.90
CA GLY A 55 -1.85 10.94 0.44
C GLY A 55 -2.98 10.59 -0.52
N LEU A 56 -2.68 9.78 -1.54
CA LEU A 56 -3.71 9.28 -2.46
C LEU A 56 -4.79 8.45 -1.75
N MET A 57 -4.42 7.64 -0.74
CA MET A 57 -5.40 6.93 0.07
C MET A 57 -6.35 7.90 0.79
N SER A 58 -5.82 9.00 1.32
CA SER A 58 -6.62 10.05 1.96
C SER A 58 -7.61 10.67 0.96
N ASP A 59 -7.17 10.94 -0.28
CA ASP A 59 -8.03 11.48 -1.34
C ASP A 59 -9.13 10.49 -1.74
N VAL A 60 -8.82 9.19 -1.82
CA VAL A 60 -9.81 8.12 -2.09
C VAL A 60 -10.85 8.03 -0.96
N LEU A 61 -10.42 8.17 0.30
CA LEU A 61 -11.33 8.15 1.44
C LEU A 61 -12.21 9.39 1.50
N ALA A 62 -11.65 10.59 1.28
CA ALA A 62 -12.41 11.84 1.15
C ALA A 62 -13.44 11.71 0.02
N TYR A 63 -13.00 11.19 -1.12
CA TYR A 63 -13.76 10.50 -2.16
C TYR A 63 -15.13 9.96 -1.72
N LEU A 64 -15.01 8.88 -0.95
CA LEU A 64 -16.11 8.04 -0.54
C LEU A 64 -16.93 8.67 0.60
N ALA A 65 -16.30 9.51 1.43
CA ALA A 65 -16.89 10.13 2.61
C ALA A 65 -17.66 11.43 2.32
N ASP A 66 -17.17 12.30 1.42
CA ASP A 66 -17.74 13.62 1.12
C ASP A 66 -19.07 13.55 0.36
N ALA A 67 -19.52 12.36 0.03
CA ALA A 67 -20.59 12.20 -0.92
C ALA A 67 -22.00 12.26 -0.23
N GLU A 68 -22.10 12.64 1.04
CA GLU A 68 -23.32 13.24 1.58
C GLU A 68 -23.34 14.75 1.30
N GLY A 69 -23.68 15.10 0.06
CA GLY A 69 -23.99 16.45 -0.42
C GLY A 69 -25.00 16.38 -1.55
#